data_AF-A0A943U2I7-F1
#
_entry.id   AF-A0A943U2I7-F1
#
_cell.length_a   1.000
_cell.length_b   1.000
_cell.length_c   1.000
_cell.angle_alpha   90.00
_cell.angle_beta   90.00
_cell.angle_gamma   90.00
#
_symmetry.space_group_name_H-M   'P 1'
#
loop_
_entity.id
_entity.type
_entity.pdbx_description
1 polymer ?
#
loop_
_entity_poly.entity_id
_entity_poly.type
_entity_poly.pdbx_seq_one_letter_code
_entity_poly.pdbx_strand_id
1 'polypeptide(L)'
;MKHLSKMMLALFFTVSLFLIPTTNYAEDYPRYLYGNSQIVLAYGHMGHGTYVDKTSVVSEYYNPPYYRLAANILIYNIDKGTLYQTKTVHYSYNTSTGAISRDGGDPLYDRPNSNAAYQQHPVEVAKVIWEAAYNMPWRW
;
A
#
# COMPACT_ATOMS: atom_id res chain seq x y z
N MET A 1 47.14 2.93 35.81
CA MET A 1 45.67 2.70 35.90
C MET A 1 44.84 3.64 35.00
N LYS A 2 45.07 4.97 34.97
CA LYS A 2 44.27 5.93 34.15
C LYS A 2 44.32 5.74 32.62
N HIS A 3 45.40 5.15 32.07
CA HIS A 3 45.52 4.89 30.63
C HIS A 3 44.82 3.57 30.22
N LEU A 4 44.84 2.58 31.11
CA LEU A 4 44.17 1.29 30.91
C LEU A 4 42.64 1.45 30.88
N SER A 5 42.08 2.30 31.74
CA SER A 5 40.64 2.61 31.74
C SER A 5 40.18 3.34 30.47
N LYS A 6 41.02 4.23 29.90
CA LYS A 6 40.74 4.92 28.64
C LYS A 6 40.78 3.97 27.44
N MET A 7 41.74 3.04 27.41
CA MET A 7 41.79 1.99 26.38
C MET A 7 40.59 1.03 26.47
N MET A 8 40.20 0.63 27.69
CA MET A 8 39.02 -0.21 27.87
C MET A 8 37.73 0.51 27.46
N LEU A 9 37.58 1.80 27.74
CA LEU A 9 36.42 2.60 27.31
C LEU A 9 36.36 2.74 25.78
N ALA A 10 37.50 2.97 25.12
CA ALA A 10 37.58 3.03 23.67
C ALA A 10 37.26 1.68 23.00
N LEU A 11 37.70 0.58 23.61
CA LEU A 11 37.37 -0.78 23.15
C LEU A 11 35.87 -1.08 23.32
N PHE A 12 35.28 -0.66 24.44
CA PHE A 12 33.84 -0.84 24.68
C PHE A 12 33.00 -0.07 23.66
N PHE A 13 33.38 1.18 23.36
CA PHE A 13 32.68 2.01 22.39
C PHE A 13 32.78 1.43 20.96
N THR A 14 33.95 0.93 20.58
CA THR A 14 34.15 0.30 19.26
C THR A 14 33.40 -1.02 19.11
N VAL A 15 33.38 -1.89 20.13
CA VAL A 15 32.60 -3.13 20.10
C VAL A 15 31.09 -2.84 20.09
N SER A 16 30.64 -1.79 20.77
CA SER A 16 29.22 -1.39 20.80
C SER A 16 28.70 -0.94 19.43
N LEU A 17 29.56 -0.40 18.57
CA LEU A 17 29.20 0.00 17.20
C LEU A 17 28.93 -1.19 16.27
N PHE A 18 29.46 -2.38 16.58
CA PHE A 18 29.22 -3.62 15.82
C PHE A 18 27.97 -4.40 16.28
N LEU A 19 27.33 -3.97 17.38
CA LEU A 19 26.10 -4.58 17.90
C LEU A 19 24.83 -3.89 17.40
N ILE A 20 24.93 -2.95 16.47
CA ILE A 20 23.74 -2.34 15.85
C ILE A 20 23.17 -3.37 14.85
N PRO A 21 21.99 -3.96 15.10
CA PRO A 21 21.38 -4.89 14.15
C PRO A 21 21.07 -4.13 12.86
N THR A 22 21.78 -4.44 11.77
CA THR A 22 21.57 -3.88 10.42
C THR A 22 20.46 -4.61 9.67
N THR A 23 19.47 -5.15 10.37
CA THR A 23 18.35 -5.83 9.72
C THR A 23 17.28 -4.81 9.36
N ASN A 24 17.56 -4.02 8.34
CA ASN A 24 16.49 -3.39 7.54
C ASN A 24 16.01 -4.46 6.55
N TYR A 25 15.19 -5.40 7.00
CA TYR A 25 14.38 -6.17 6.06
C TYR A 25 13.35 -5.19 5.49
N ALA A 26 13.65 -4.60 4.33
CA ALA A 26 12.61 -4.04 3.51
C ALA A 26 11.68 -5.21 3.17
N GLU A 27 10.44 -5.18 3.68
CA GLU A 27 9.43 -6.15 3.28
C GLU A 27 9.22 -6.00 1.78
N ASP A 28 9.69 -6.99 1.01
CA ASP A 28 9.53 -7.02 -0.42
C ASP A 28 8.13 -7.54 -0.74
N TYR A 29 7.21 -6.62 -0.97
CA TYR A 29 5.87 -6.94 -1.45
C TYR A 29 5.95 -7.26 -2.96
N PRO A 30 5.73 -8.50 -3.40
CA PRO A 30 5.81 -8.82 -4.81
C PRO A 30 4.76 -8.00 -5.56
N ARG A 31 5.15 -7.42 -6.69
CA ARG A 31 4.24 -6.61 -7.53
C ARG A 31 3.02 -7.39 -8.01
N TYR A 32 3.18 -8.70 -8.24
CA TYR A 32 2.15 -9.60 -8.73
C TYR A 32 1.99 -10.78 -7.78
N LEU A 33 0.80 -10.98 -7.25
CA LEU A 33 0.53 -12.12 -6.37
C LEU A 33 0.42 -13.40 -7.21
N TYR A 34 1.02 -14.49 -6.71
CA TYR A 34 1.04 -15.80 -7.38
C TYR A 34 1.64 -15.79 -8.80
N GLY A 35 2.45 -14.79 -9.14
CA GLY A 35 2.97 -14.62 -10.50
C GLY A 35 1.91 -14.20 -11.53
N ASN A 36 0.70 -13.82 -11.09
CA ASN A 36 -0.38 -13.40 -11.97
C ASN A 36 -0.35 -11.88 -12.18
N SER A 37 -0.07 -11.45 -13.41
CA SER A 37 -0.03 -10.04 -13.81
C SER A 37 -1.37 -9.28 -13.68
N GLN A 38 -2.46 -10.02 -13.44
CA GLN A 38 -3.78 -9.45 -13.17
C GLN A 38 -4.06 -9.18 -11.69
N ILE A 39 -3.26 -9.74 -10.78
CA ILE A 39 -3.41 -9.54 -9.32
C ILE A 39 -2.26 -8.65 -8.85
N VAL A 40 -2.48 -7.33 -8.86
CA VAL A 40 -1.43 -6.32 -8.73
C VAL A 40 -1.41 -5.72 -7.33
N LEU A 41 -0.22 -5.54 -6.77
CA LEU A 41 -0.02 -4.84 -5.50
C LEU A 41 -0.52 -3.39 -5.61
N ALA A 42 -1.43 -3.01 -4.73
CA ALA A 42 -1.87 -1.63 -4.57
C ALA A 42 -1.21 -0.95 -3.36
N TYR A 43 -1.01 -1.69 -2.26
CA TYR A 43 -0.45 -1.10 -1.04
C TYR A 43 0.18 -2.18 -0.15
N GLY A 44 1.33 -1.88 0.45
CA GLY A 44 2.01 -2.75 1.42
C GLY A 44 2.20 -2.03 2.75
N HIS A 45 1.82 -2.66 3.86
CA HIS A 45 2.06 -2.14 5.20
C HIS A 45 2.04 -3.24 6.27
N MET A 46 3.02 -3.22 7.18
CA MET A 46 3.09 -4.07 8.39
C MET A 46 2.85 -5.57 8.09
N GLY A 47 3.65 -6.15 7.20
CA GLY A 47 3.57 -7.57 6.82
C GLY A 47 2.42 -7.92 5.88
N HIS A 48 1.59 -6.95 5.46
CA HIS A 48 0.40 -7.21 4.64
C HIS A 48 0.42 -6.44 3.32
N GLY A 49 0.32 -7.18 2.21
CA GLY A 49 0.09 -6.63 0.87
C GLY A 49 -1.40 -6.65 0.53
N THR A 50 -1.94 -5.52 0.09
CA THR A 50 -3.27 -5.45 -0.53
C THR A 50 -3.12 -5.46 -2.04
N TYR A 51 -3.74 -6.45 -2.66
CA TYR A 51 -3.71 -6.69 -4.10
C TYR A 51 -5.07 -6.49 -4.72
N VAL A 52 -5.13 -5.93 -5.92
CA VAL A 52 -6.35 -5.77 -6.72
C VAL A 52 -6.36 -6.84 -7.80
N ASP A 53 -7.44 -7.60 -7.90
CA ASP A 53 -7.70 -8.46 -9.05
C ASP A 53 -8.34 -7.62 -10.17
N LYS A 54 -7.53 -7.24 -11.16
CA LYS A 54 -7.95 -6.40 -12.29
C LYS A 54 -9.02 -7.06 -13.16
N THR A 55 -9.11 -8.39 -13.17
CA THR A 55 -10.13 -9.10 -13.97
C THR A 55 -11.53 -9.01 -13.35
N SER A 56 -11.60 -8.65 -12.07
CA SER A 56 -12.85 -8.50 -11.32
C SER A 56 -13.43 -7.08 -11.34
N VAL A 57 -12.75 -6.15 -12.03
CA VAL A 57 -13.17 -4.73 -12.05
C VAL A 57 -14.44 -4.58 -12.87
N VAL A 58 -15.46 -3.98 -12.26
CA VAL A 58 -16.76 -3.71 -12.89
C VAL A 58 -17.15 -2.24 -12.73
N SER A 59 -17.77 -1.67 -13.76
CA SER A 59 -18.38 -0.34 -13.70
C SER A 59 -19.83 -0.47 -13.21
N GLU A 60 -20.09 0.03 -12.02
CA GLU A 60 -21.43 0.08 -11.42
C GLU A 60 -22.20 1.34 -11.84
N TYR A 61 -21.48 2.41 -12.15
CA TYR A 61 -22.06 3.67 -12.61
C TYR A 61 -21.08 4.43 -13.50
N TYR A 62 -21.58 4.97 -14.62
CA TYR A 62 -20.82 5.76 -15.57
C TYR A 62 -21.64 6.97 -16.02
N ASN A 63 -21.35 8.14 -15.46
CA ASN A 63 -21.93 9.41 -15.87
C ASN A 63 -20.95 10.55 -15.58
N PRO A 64 -19.99 10.80 -16.48
CA PRO A 64 -18.96 11.82 -16.29
C PRO A 64 -19.53 13.15 -15.76
N PRO A 65 -18.90 13.77 -14.73
CA PRO A 65 -17.61 13.45 -14.13
C PRO A 65 -17.67 12.40 -13.00
N TYR A 66 -18.81 11.74 -12.80
CA TYR A 66 -19.04 10.80 -11.71
C TYR A 66 -18.99 9.34 -12.17
N TYR A 67 -18.27 8.51 -11.43
CA TYR A 67 -18.10 7.10 -11.73
C TYR A 67 -18.20 6.27 -10.47
N ARG A 68 -18.65 5.02 -10.59
CA ARG A 68 -18.59 4.03 -9.51
C ARG A 68 -18.02 2.72 -10.05
N LEU A 69 -16.97 2.23 -9.41
CA LEU A 69 -16.31 0.98 -9.75
C LEU A 69 -16.31 0.05 -8.54
N ALA A 70 -16.39 -1.25 -8.81
CA ALA A 70 -16.15 -2.28 -7.80
C ALA A 70 -15.07 -3.26 -8.28
N ALA A 71 -14.33 -3.83 -7.33
CA ALA A 71 -13.33 -4.84 -7.61
C ALA A 71 -13.11 -5.75 -6.39
N ASN A 72 -12.59 -6.95 -6.62
CA ASN A 72 -12.07 -7.80 -5.56
C ASN A 72 -10.65 -7.39 -5.19
N ILE A 73 -10.39 -7.38 -3.88
CA ILE A 73 -9.06 -7.25 -3.32
C ILE A 73 -8.69 -8.46 -2.47
N LEU A 74 -7.41 -8.79 -2.50
CA LEU A 74 -6.80 -9.85 -1.72
C LEU A 74 -5.82 -9.20 -0.73
N ILE A 75 -6.02 -9.46 0.55
CA ILE A 75 -5.08 -9.07 1.60
C ILE A 75 -4.23 -10.31 1.87
N TYR A 76 -2.93 -10.20 1.58
CA TYR A 76 -1.98 -11.30 1.71
C TYR A 76 -1.00 -10.99 2.83
N ASN A 77 -0.80 -11.95 3.72
CA ASN A 77 0.20 -11.86 4.77
C ASN A 77 1.54 -12.37 4.21
N ILE A 78 2.49 -11.45 4.03
CA ILE A 78 3.80 -11.70 3.43
C ILE A 78 4.65 -12.57 4.35
N ASP A 79 4.67 -12.26 5.64
CA ASP A 79 5.48 -12.96 6.64
C ASP A 79 5.13 -14.46 6.73
N LYS A 80 3.85 -14.78 6.59
CA LYS A 80 3.34 -16.15 6.66
C LYS A 80 3.19 -16.81 5.30
N GLY A 81 3.27 -16.04 4.21
CA GLY A 81 2.99 -16.53 2.85
C GLY A 81 1.56 -17.07 2.70
N THR A 82 0.56 -16.38 3.24
CA THR A 82 -0.84 -16.85 3.22
C THR A 82 -1.83 -15.75 2.84
N LEU A 83 -2.89 -16.15 2.14
CA LEU A 83 -4.04 -15.28 1.90
C LEU A 83 -4.78 -15.04 3.22
N TYR A 84 -4.79 -13.80 3.68
CA TYR A 84 -5.46 -13.41 4.92
C TYR A 84 -6.96 -13.16 4.71
N GLN A 85 -7.31 -12.41 3.66
CA GLN A 85 -8.70 -12.07 3.38
C GLN A 85 -8.92 -11.80 1.88
N THR A 86 -10.12 -12.11 1.38
CA THR A 86 -10.63 -11.60 0.09
C THR A 86 -11.91 -10.82 0.35
N LYS A 87 -12.08 -9.67 -0.31
CA LYS A 87 -13.33 -8.90 -0.24
C LYS A 87 -13.54 -8.06 -1.50
N THR A 88 -14.80 -7.74 -1.79
CA THR A 88 -15.17 -6.75 -2.81
C THR A 88 -15.18 -5.36 -2.18
N VAL A 89 -14.70 -4.36 -2.91
CA VAL A 89 -14.68 -2.96 -2.50
C VAL A 89 -15.36 -2.10 -3.55
N HIS A 90 -16.03 -1.03 -3.12
CA HIS A 90 -16.73 -0.10 -4.00
C HIS A 90 -16.15 1.30 -3.83
N TYR A 91 -15.81 1.94 -4.94
CA TYR A 91 -15.29 3.31 -4.97
C TYR A 91 -16.09 4.18 -5.92
N SER A 92 -16.44 5.36 -5.44
CA SER A 92 -16.97 6.45 -6.23
C SER A 92 -15.85 7.44 -6.56
N TYR A 93 -15.86 7.95 -7.78
CA TYR A 93 -14.85 8.87 -8.30
C TYR A 93 -15.54 10.13 -8.84
N ASN A 94 -14.98 11.29 -8.54
CA ASN A 94 -15.37 12.57 -9.12
C ASN A 94 -14.16 13.22 -9.79
N THR A 95 -14.11 13.17 -11.12
CA THR A 95 -12.98 13.71 -11.89
C THR A 95 -12.98 15.24 -11.96
N SER A 96 -14.04 15.93 -11.55
CA SER A 96 -14.04 17.39 -11.47
C SER A 96 -13.36 17.90 -10.20
N THR A 97 -13.38 17.12 -9.13
CA THR A 97 -12.84 17.53 -7.81
C THR A 97 -11.62 16.71 -7.37
N GLY A 98 -11.32 15.61 -8.04
CA GLY A 98 -10.30 14.66 -7.60
C GLY A 98 -10.70 13.82 -6.39
N ALA A 99 -11.98 13.82 -6.01
CA ALA A 99 -12.46 13.08 -4.85
C ALA A 99 -12.68 11.59 -5.18
N ILE A 100 -12.25 10.73 -4.24
CA ILE A 100 -12.50 9.29 -4.20
C ILE A 100 -13.24 8.97 -2.91
N SER A 101 -14.40 8.34 -2.98
CA SER A 101 -15.15 7.90 -1.78
C SER A 101 -15.27 6.40 -1.76
N ARG A 102 -14.97 5.77 -0.62
CA ARG A 102 -15.17 4.33 -0.41
C ARG A 102 -16.55 4.07 0.17
N ASP A 103 -17.31 3.15 -0.42
CA ASP A 103 -18.61 2.70 0.11
C ASP A 103 -19.59 3.87 0.42
N GLY A 104 -19.47 4.99 -0.30
CA GLY A 104 -20.28 6.21 -0.07
C GLY A 104 -19.85 7.07 1.12
N GLY A 105 -18.69 6.81 1.72
CA GLY A 105 -18.12 7.62 2.81
C GLY A 105 -17.51 8.94 2.36
N ASP A 106 -16.82 9.59 3.30
CA ASP A 106 -16.18 10.89 3.10
C ASP A 106 -15.17 10.88 1.94
N PRO A 107 -15.03 12.02 1.24
CA PRO A 107 -14.10 12.12 0.12
C PRO A 107 -12.65 12.02 0.61
N LEU A 108 -11.93 11.12 -0.05
CA LEU A 108 -10.49 10.92 0.04
C LEU A 108 -9.83 11.56 -1.19
N TYR A 109 -8.59 11.99 -1.02
CA TYR A 109 -7.83 12.68 -2.07
C TYR A 109 -6.42 12.12 -2.14
N ASP A 110 -5.85 12.10 -3.35
CA ASP A 110 -4.45 11.76 -3.57
C ASP A 110 -3.55 12.91 -3.08
N ARG A 111 -3.32 12.97 -1.75
CA ARG A 111 -2.50 13.99 -1.09
C ARG A 111 -1.42 13.31 -0.25
N PRO A 112 -0.26 13.01 -0.84
CA PRO A 112 0.81 12.27 -0.17
C PRO A 112 1.29 12.90 1.13
N ASN A 113 1.24 14.23 1.24
CA ASN A 113 1.89 14.98 2.31
C ASN A 113 0.96 15.45 3.45
N SER A 114 -0.35 15.17 3.39
CA SER A 114 -1.32 15.67 4.39
C SER A 114 -2.24 14.60 4.99
N ASN A 115 -2.16 13.36 4.53
CA ASN A 115 -3.10 12.31 4.91
C ASN A 115 -2.48 11.37 5.94
N ALA A 116 -3.28 10.95 6.91
CA ALA A 116 -2.89 9.84 7.78
C ALA A 116 -2.75 8.56 6.95
N ALA A 117 -1.83 7.66 7.32
CA ALA A 117 -1.53 6.44 6.55
C ALA A 117 -2.77 5.59 6.23
N TYR A 118 -3.77 5.57 7.13
CA TYR A 118 -5.03 4.85 6.92
C TYR A 118 -5.88 5.37 5.74
N GLN A 119 -5.70 6.64 5.35
CA GLN A 119 -6.38 7.25 4.21
C GLN A 119 -5.65 6.98 2.90
N GLN A 120 -4.34 6.72 2.93
CA GLN A 120 -3.55 6.39 1.74
C GLN A 120 -3.88 5.00 1.20
N HIS A 121 -4.06 4.00 2.07
CA HIS A 121 -4.44 2.63 1.68
C HIS A 121 -5.64 2.56 0.73
N PRO A 122 -6.82 3.12 1.07
CA PRO A 122 -7.98 3.07 0.18
C PRO A 122 -7.79 3.89 -1.11
N VAL A 123 -6.99 4.96 -1.10
CA VAL A 123 -6.71 5.77 -2.29
C VAL A 123 -5.85 4.99 -3.29
N GLU A 124 -4.76 4.35 -2.84
CA GLU A 124 -3.90 3.56 -3.71
C GLU A 124 -4.63 2.37 -4.33
N VAL A 125 -5.49 1.70 -3.56
CA VAL A 125 -6.39 0.65 -4.09
C VAL A 125 -7.30 1.21 -5.17
N ALA A 126 -7.95 2.34 -4.92
CA ALA A 126 -8.86 2.97 -5.87
C ALA A 126 -8.15 3.41 -7.16
N LYS A 127 -6.89 3.84 -7.09
CA LYS A 127 -6.07 4.23 -8.26
C LYS A 127 -5.78 3.05 -9.17
N VAL A 128 -5.42 1.89 -8.60
CA VAL A 128 -5.22 0.66 -9.37
C VAL A 128 -6.52 0.20 -10.04
N ILE A 129 -7.66 0.28 -9.33
CA ILE A 129 -8.97 -0.05 -9.89
C ILE A 129 -9.33 0.89 -11.06
N TRP A 130 -9.09 2.19 -10.90
CA TRP A 130 -9.32 3.19 -11.95
C TRP A 130 -8.48 2.91 -13.20
N GLU A 131 -7.18 2.65 -13.00
CA GLU A 131 -6.27 2.33 -14.10
C GLU A 131 -6.67 1.03 -14.80
N ALA A 132 -7.11 0.02 -14.08
CA ALA A 132 -7.61 -1.22 -14.67
C ALA A 132 -8.88 -1.01 -15.49
N ALA A 133 -9.82 -0.17 -15.03
CA ALA A 133 -11.08 0.07 -15.74
C ALA A 133 -10.90 0.89 -17.01
N TYR A 134 -10.04 1.91 -16.98
CA TYR A 134 -9.97 2.93 -18.04
C TYR A 134 -8.62 2.98 -18.76
N ASN A 135 -7.67 2.13 -18.39
CA ASN A 135 -6.32 2.10 -18.93
C ASN A 135 -5.63 3.49 -18.86
N MET A 136 -5.91 4.24 -17.79
CA MET A 136 -5.35 5.56 -17.53
C MET A 136 -5.09 5.75 -16.04
N PRO A 137 -3.97 6.38 -15.63
CA PRO A 137 -3.72 6.66 -14.23
C PRO A 137 -4.69 7.73 -13.68
N TRP A 138 -5.00 7.65 -12.40
CA TRP A 138 -5.68 8.73 -11.67
C TRP A 138 -4.74 9.94 -11.54
N ARG A 139 -5.18 11.13 -11.97
CA ARG A 139 -4.35 12.36 -12.04
C ARG A 139 -5.03 13.62 -11.52
N TRP A 140 -6.14 13.47 -10.79
CA TRP A 140 -6.96 14.58 -10.30
C TRP A 140 -6.68 14.88 -8.84
#